data_AF-A0AAW0D456-F1
#
_entry.id   AF-A0AAW0D456-F1
#
_cell.length_a   1.000
_cell.length_b   1.000
_cell.length_c   1.000
_cell.angle_alpha   90.00
_cell.angle_beta   90.00
_cell.angle_gamma   90.00
#
_symmetry.space_group_name_H-M   'P 1'
#
loop_
_entity.id
_entity.type
_entity.pdbx_description
1 polymer ?
#
loop_
_entity_poly.entity_id
_entity_poly.type
_entity_poly.pdbx_seq_one_letter_code
_entity_poly.pdbx_strand_id
1 'polypeptide(L)'
;MARKLPDSDGYAPLLQDETDIELKPAKSVQQSRNSGCRIKNAIIVVQSIVILVLILVTMSSYSWRKSGPLLYSPVNHLLEERVVKFHSAIGNDTTIYMGEPSPEVDEAWDELYGFGVNKISKHEADQLPLKTVRIPNDPSHYIVELDVFHQLHCLNIIRKALHRDYYQQLHVHNGHTMESKQDEDEHIAHCIDHLRQSIMCASDVSTIVWQWIPERNRTMGRSGVPHTCRDFEKISEWAGRPENQIRFADFDFDVKPPEDD
;
A
#
# COMPACT_ATOMS: atom_id res chain seq x y z
N MET A 1 -43.41 12.34 -11.51
CA MET A 1 -43.06 13.76 -11.28
C MET A 1 -41.59 13.95 -11.61
N ALA A 2 -41.27 14.65 -12.69
CA ALA A 2 -39.89 14.86 -13.14
C ALA A 2 -39.23 15.99 -12.33
N ARG A 3 -38.05 15.72 -11.77
CA ARG A 3 -37.24 16.72 -11.06
C ARG A 3 -36.34 17.42 -12.09
N LYS A 4 -36.53 18.73 -12.29
CA LYS A 4 -35.61 19.58 -13.07
C LYS A 4 -34.27 19.69 -12.34
N LEU A 5 -33.17 19.50 -13.06
CA LEU A 5 -31.82 19.87 -12.61
C LEU A 5 -31.60 21.38 -12.83
N PRO A 6 -30.83 22.08 -11.97
CA PRO A 6 -30.50 23.49 -12.18
C PRO A 6 -29.43 23.66 -13.27
N ASP A 7 -29.54 24.75 -14.03
CA ASP A 7 -28.57 25.19 -15.05
C ASP A 7 -27.17 25.42 -14.47
N SER A 8 -26.16 24.94 -15.20
CA SER A 8 -24.74 25.09 -14.86
C SER A 8 -24.17 26.37 -15.49
N ASP A 9 -24.58 27.53 -15.01
CA ASP A 9 -23.93 28.81 -15.34
C ASP A 9 -23.14 29.30 -14.12
N GLY A 10 -21.86 28.95 -14.05
CA GLY A 10 -21.05 29.29 -12.89
C GLY A 10 -19.59 28.87 -12.93
N TYR A 11 -18.91 29.00 -14.07
CA TYR A 11 -17.45 29.01 -14.10
C TYR A 11 -16.97 30.20 -14.93
N ALA A 12 -16.75 31.33 -14.24
CA ALA A 12 -16.05 32.48 -14.80
C ALA A 12 -14.54 32.35 -14.54
N PRO A 13 -13.65 32.56 -15.54
CA PRO A 13 -12.22 32.61 -15.32
C PRO A 13 -11.84 33.85 -14.50
N LEU A 14 -11.16 33.65 -13.38
CA LEU A 14 -10.50 34.73 -12.64
C LEU A 14 -9.26 35.15 -13.43
N LEU A 15 -9.31 36.33 -14.03
CA LEU A 15 -8.23 37.32 -14.17
C LEU A 15 -8.78 38.48 -15.03
N GLN A 16 -9.20 39.56 -14.38
CA GLN A 16 -9.49 40.85 -15.01
C GLN A 16 -8.54 41.90 -14.45
N ASP A 17 -7.69 42.41 -15.33
CA ASP A 17 -7.36 43.82 -15.53
C ASP A 17 -7.02 44.66 -14.28
N GLU A 18 -5.74 44.71 -13.92
CA GLU A 18 -5.20 45.81 -13.09
C GLU A 18 -4.70 46.93 -14.00
N THR A 19 -5.16 48.15 -13.71
CA THR A 19 -4.89 49.37 -14.46
C THR A 19 -3.53 49.96 -14.09
N ASP A 20 -2.76 50.36 -15.10
CA ASP A 20 -1.43 50.96 -14.97
C ASP A 20 -1.47 52.29 -14.19
N ILE A 21 -0.90 52.30 -12.99
CA ILE A 21 -0.67 53.52 -12.21
C ILE A 21 0.66 54.14 -12.64
N GLU A 22 0.59 55.21 -13.43
CA GLU A 22 1.75 55.97 -13.90
C GLU A 22 2.34 56.84 -12.75
N LEU A 23 3.43 56.38 -12.14
CA LEU A 23 4.18 57.11 -11.12
C LEU A 23 5.19 58.07 -11.76
N LYS A 24 5.02 59.38 -11.55
CA LYS A 24 5.98 60.42 -11.97
C LYS A 24 7.30 60.30 -11.19
N PRO A 25 8.48 60.42 -11.84
CA PRO A 25 9.75 60.30 -11.15
C PRO A 25 10.04 61.54 -10.29
N ALA A 26 10.35 61.32 -9.02
CA ALA A 26 10.91 62.32 -8.12
C ALA A 26 12.40 62.57 -8.42
N LYS A 27 12.82 63.82 -8.22
CA LYS A 27 14.16 64.36 -8.53
C LYS A 27 15.29 63.60 -7.84
N SER A 28 16.42 63.48 -8.55
CA SER A 28 17.65 62.86 -8.08
C SER A 28 18.24 63.60 -6.88
N VAL A 29 18.38 62.88 -5.76
CA VAL A 29 19.21 63.30 -4.62
C VAL A 29 20.59 62.68 -4.80
N GLN A 30 21.60 63.54 -4.86
CA GLN A 30 22.98 63.19 -5.09
C GLN A 30 23.59 62.57 -3.82
N GLN A 31 23.83 61.26 -3.85
CA GLN A 31 24.40 60.53 -2.71
C GLN A 31 25.92 60.63 -2.69
N SER A 32 26.44 61.21 -1.60
CA SER A 32 27.85 61.21 -1.22
C SER A 32 28.38 59.78 -1.07
N ARG A 33 29.47 59.46 -1.78
CA ARG A 33 30.16 58.16 -1.77
C ARG A 33 30.93 57.97 -0.46
N ASN A 34 30.36 57.19 0.47
CA ASN A 34 31.09 56.64 1.61
C ASN A 34 31.67 55.25 1.27
N SER A 35 33.00 55.18 1.14
CA SER A 35 33.77 53.98 0.79
C SER A 35 33.69 52.83 1.81
N GLY A 36 33.12 53.05 3.00
CA GLY A 36 32.87 52.02 4.02
C GLY A 36 31.60 51.18 3.82
N CYS A 37 30.78 51.47 2.82
CA CYS A 37 29.50 50.78 2.57
C CYS A 37 29.65 49.54 1.67
N ARG A 38 30.62 49.54 0.75
CA ARG A 38 30.79 48.47 -0.25
C ARG A 38 31.24 47.14 0.35
N ILE A 39 32.11 47.18 1.37
CA ILE A 39 32.59 45.98 2.05
C ILE A 39 31.49 45.37 2.91
N LYS A 40 30.71 46.19 3.64
CA LYS A 40 29.56 45.72 4.43
C LYS A 40 28.48 45.10 3.55
N ASN A 41 28.15 45.73 2.42
CA ASN A 41 27.17 45.18 1.47
C ASN A 41 27.67 43.88 0.82
N ALA A 42 28.96 43.77 0.50
CA ALA A 42 29.55 42.54 -0.01
C ALA A 42 29.48 41.40 1.03
N ILE A 43 29.76 41.68 2.30
CA ILE A 43 29.64 40.70 3.39
C ILE A 43 28.18 40.24 3.55
N ILE A 44 27.21 41.16 3.53
CA ILE A 44 25.78 40.81 3.61
C ILE A 44 25.34 39.95 2.42
N VAL A 45 25.77 40.30 1.21
CA VAL A 45 25.44 39.51 0.00
C VAL A 45 26.04 38.11 0.08
N VAL A 46 27.31 37.99 0.48
CA VAL A 46 27.97 36.68 0.65
C VAL A 46 27.29 35.87 1.75
N GLN A 47 26.95 36.47 2.89
CA GLN A 47 26.24 35.80 3.98
C GLN A 47 24.85 35.33 3.54
N SER A 48 24.10 36.16 2.81
CA SER A 48 22.78 35.78 2.26
C SER A 48 22.89 34.65 1.24
N ILE A 49 23.92 34.63 0.40
CA ILE A 49 24.18 33.53 -0.55
C ILE A 49 24.52 32.24 0.22
N VAL A 50 25.39 32.31 1.24
CA VAL A 50 25.74 31.14 2.06
C VAL A 50 24.51 30.59 2.78
N ILE A 51 23.67 31.44 3.37
CA ILE A 51 22.43 31.03 4.02
C ILE A 51 21.48 30.40 2.99
N LEU A 52 21.31 31.00 1.81
CA LEU A 52 20.47 30.45 0.76
C LEU A 52 20.97 29.07 0.30
N VAL A 53 22.28 28.90 0.11
CA VAL A 53 22.88 27.61 -0.26
C VAL A 53 22.67 26.57 0.84
N LEU A 54 22.85 26.93 2.12
CA LEU A 54 22.58 26.04 3.24
C LEU A 54 21.09 25.64 3.31
N ILE A 55 20.17 26.58 3.05
CA ILE A 55 18.73 26.30 2.97
C ILE A 55 18.45 25.35 1.81
N LEU A 56 19.01 25.60 0.62
CA LEU A 56 18.80 24.73 -0.54
C LEU A 56 19.38 23.32 -0.31
N VAL A 57 20.54 23.19 0.34
CA VAL A 57 21.14 21.90 0.68
C VAL A 57 20.32 21.16 1.74
N THR A 58 19.86 21.86 2.78
CA THR A 58 19.02 21.26 3.82
C THR A 58 17.63 20.88 3.30
N MET A 59 17.00 21.72 2.47
CA MET A 59 15.72 21.41 1.81
C MET A 59 15.85 20.25 0.82
N SER A 60 16.93 20.20 0.04
CA SER A 60 17.23 19.06 -0.83
C SER A 60 17.38 17.76 -0.02
N SER A 61 18.09 17.84 1.12
CA SER A 61 18.27 16.71 2.04
C SER A 61 16.97 16.28 2.74
N TYR A 62 16.07 17.21 3.02
CA TYR A 62 14.78 16.95 3.66
C TYR A 62 13.75 16.36 2.68
N SER A 63 13.69 16.89 1.45
CA SER A 63 12.81 16.38 0.39
C SER A 63 13.16 14.96 -0.05
N TRP A 64 14.38 14.48 0.23
CA TRP A 64 14.84 13.14 -0.19
C TRP A 64 14.81 12.08 0.91
N ARG A 65 14.53 12.43 2.17
CA ARG A 65 14.26 11.42 3.19
C ARG A 65 12.85 10.86 2.99
N LYS A 66 12.71 9.86 2.11
CA LYS A 66 11.61 8.89 2.23
C LYS A 66 11.67 8.35 3.66
N SER A 67 10.66 8.66 4.46
CA SER A 67 10.57 8.13 5.82
C SER A 67 10.35 6.63 5.68
N GLY A 68 11.27 5.83 6.24
CA GLY A 68 11.13 4.38 6.26
C GLY A 68 9.88 3.96 7.05
N PRO A 69 9.48 2.68 6.95
CA PRO A 69 8.36 2.15 7.72
C PRO A 69 8.59 2.32 9.22
N LEU A 70 7.51 2.60 9.97
CA LEU A 70 7.55 2.79 11.42
C LEU A 70 7.81 1.49 12.19
N LEU A 71 7.43 0.35 11.60
CA LEU A 71 7.60 -0.97 12.18
C LEU A 71 8.58 -1.79 11.33
N TYR A 72 9.36 -2.62 12.01
CA TYR A 72 10.21 -3.57 11.33
C TYR A 72 9.38 -4.70 10.70
N SER A 73 9.73 -5.05 9.47
CA SER A 73 9.31 -6.26 8.76
C SER A 73 10.53 -6.79 8.00
N PRO A 74 10.70 -8.12 7.87
CA PRO A 74 11.84 -8.70 7.16
C PRO A 74 11.96 -8.23 5.71
N VAL A 75 10.84 -7.83 5.08
CA VAL A 75 10.80 -7.33 3.70
C VAL A 75 10.83 -5.81 3.57
N ASN A 76 11.15 -5.06 4.64
CA ASN A 76 11.21 -3.60 4.58
C ASN A 76 12.17 -3.07 3.50
N HIS A 77 13.23 -3.82 3.21
CA HIS A 77 14.21 -3.49 2.17
C HIS A 77 13.69 -3.67 0.73
N LEU A 78 12.52 -4.31 0.57
CA LEU A 78 11.84 -4.56 -0.72
C LEU A 78 10.64 -3.64 -0.94
N LEU A 79 10.38 -2.69 -0.03
CA LEU A 79 9.26 -1.75 -0.13
C LEU A 79 9.51 -0.74 -1.25
N GLU A 80 9.24 -1.18 -2.47
CA GLU A 80 9.17 -0.34 -3.66
C GLU A 80 7.71 -0.07 -4.04
N GLU A 81 7.44 1.16 -4.46
CA GLU A 81 6.13 1.57 -4.93
C GLU A 81 6.11 1.55 -6.45
N ARG A 82 5.02 1.05 -7.01
CA ARG A 82 4.77 1.04 -8.45
C ARG A 82 3.33 1.43 -8.74
N VAL A 83 3.13 2.00 -9.93
CA VAL A 83 1.78 2.33 -10.41
C VAL A 83 1.18 1.10 -11.07
N VAL A 84 0.08 0.59 -10.51
CA VAL A 84 -0.67 -0.54 -11.06
C VAL A 84 -2.05 -0.04 -11.47
N LYS A 85 -2.46 -0.33 -12.70
CA LYS A 85 -3.82 -0.07 -13.14
C LYS A 85 -4.68 -1.29 -12.85
N PHE A 86 -5.76 -1.12 -12.10
CA PHE A 86 -6.66 -2.24 -11.80
C PHE A 86 -7.49 -2.62 -13.03
N HIS A 87 -7.85 -3.90 -13.09
CA HIS A 87 -8.89 -4.38 -14.02
C HIS A 87 -10.25 -3.85 -13.57
N SER A 88 -11.04 -3.36 -14.52
CA SER A 88 -12.34 -2.77 -14.24
C SER A 88 -13.42 -3.79 -13.91
N ALA A 89 -13.18 -5.08 -14.17
CA ALA A 89 -14.12 -6.18 -13.92
C ALA A 89 -15.47 -6.03 -14.66
N ILE A 90 -15.49 -5.25 -15.75
CA ILE A 90 -16.69 -4.96 -16.55
C ILE A 90 -16.45 -5.33 -18.02
N GLY A 91 -17.43 -6.00 -18.62
CA GLY A 91 -17.34 -6.43 -20.02
C GLY A 91 -16.27 -7.50 -20.20
N ASN A 92 -15.32 -7.26 -21.10
CA ASN A 92 -14.25 -8.23 -21.41
C ASN A 92 -12.99 -8.06 -20.53
N ASP A 93 -12.95 -7.04 -19.67
CA ASP A 93 -11.80 -6.77 -18.79
C ASP A 93 -11.91 -7.57 -17.49
N THR A 94 -11.71 -8.88 -17.61
CA THR A 94 -11.82 -9.87 -16.53
C THR A 94 -10.48 -10.56 -16.26
N THR A 95 -10.35 -11.18 -15.08
CA THR A 95 -9.15 -11.93 -14.67
C THR A 95 -9.51 -13.37 -14.31
N ILE A 96 -8.52 -14.26 -14.28
CA ILE A 96 -8.72 -15.67 -13.86
C ILE A 96 -9.32 -15.77 -12.46
N TYR A 97 -8.99 -14.84 -11.56
CA TYR A 97 -9.48 -14.78 -10.19
C TYR A 97 -10.98 -14.53 -10.06
N MET A 98 -11.64 -14.10 -11.15
CA MET A 98 -13.09 -13.87 -11.22
C MET A 98 -13.85 -15.06 -11.83
N GLY A 99 -13.15 -16.14 -12.22
CA GLY A 99 -13.76 -17.30 -12.84
C GLY A 99 -14.68 -18.09 -11.91
N GLU A 100 -15.57 -18.89 -12.51
CA GLU A 100 -16.34 -19.89 -11.77
C GLU A 100 -15.40 -20.92 -11.10
N PRO A 101 -15.82 -21.58 -10.00
CA PRO A 101 -15.01 -22.59 -9.32
C PRO A 101 -14.48 -23.67 -10.28
N SER A 102 -13.16 -23.77 -10.38
CA SER A 102 -12.46 -24.80 -11.14
C SER A 102 -11.07 -25.05 -10.56
N PRO A 103 -10.43 -26.20 -10.87
CA PRO A 103 -9.04 -26.46 -10.47
C PRO A 103 -8.07 -25.38 -10.93
N GLU A 104 -8.24 -24.82 -12.15
CA GLU A 104 -7.34 -23.78 -12.65
C GLU A 104 -7.50 -22.46 -11.86
N VAL A 105 -8.73 -22.11 -11.47
CA VAL A 105 -8.97 -20.94 -10.61
C VAL A 105 -8.39 -21.17 -9.22
N ASP A 106 -8.56 -22.36 -8.64
CA ASP A 106 -8.02 -22.70 -7.33
C ASP A 106 -6.48 -22.65 -7.32
N GLU A 107 -5.83 -23.20 -8.34
CA GLU A 107 -4.37 -23.13 -8.51
C GLU A 107 -3.88 -21.69 -8.61
N ALA A 108 -4.52 -20.86 -9.44
CA ALA A 108 -4.16 -19.45 -9.56
C ALA A 108 -4.28 -18.70 -8.22
N TRP A 109 -5.33 -18.97 -7.44
CA TRP A 109 -5.47 -18.40 -6.10
C TRP A 109 -4.40 -18.90 -5.13
N ASP A 110 -4.12 -20.20 -5.12
CA ASP A 110 -3.15 -20.80 -4.20
C ASP A 110 -1.71 -20.36 -4.51
N GLU A 111 -1.38 -20.08 -5.78
CA GLU A 111 -0.10 -19.48 -6.19
C GLU A 111 0.15 -18.09 -5.58
N LEU A 112 -0.89 -17.35 -5.18
CA LEU A 112 -0.73 -16.02 -4.61
C LEU A 112 -0.20 -16.02 -3.16
N TYR A 113 -0.41 -17.11 -2.41
CA TYR A 113 -0.16 -17.13 -0.97
C TYR A 113 0.32 -18.48 -0.42
N GLY A 114 0.44 -19.54 -1.24
CA GLY A 114 0.80 -20.89 -0.79
C GLY A 114 2.18 -21.01 -0.12
N PHE A 115 3.03 -19.99 -0.28
CA PHE A 115 4.33 -19.83 0.38
C PHE A 115 4.30 -18.86 1.57
N GLY A 116 3.11 -18.46 2.02
CA GLY A 116 2.88 -17.29 2.86
C GLY A 116 3.36 -17.38 4.30
N VAL A 117 3.58 -18.60 4.80
CA VAL A 117 4.27 -18.83 6.06
C VAL A 117 5.76 -19.02 5.77
N ASN A 118 6.58 -18.23 6.44
CA ASN A 118 8.00 -18.11 6.19
C ASN A 118 8.82 -18.31 7.47
N LYS A 119 10.13 -18.48 7.28
CA LYS A 119 11.11 -18.46 8.36
C LYS A 119 12.06 -17.29 8.22
N ILE A 120 12.45 -16.72 9.34
CA ILE A 120 13.41 -15.61 9.44
C ILE A 120 14.48 -15.93 10.48
N SER A 121 15.63 -15.27 10.40
CA SER A 121 16.69 -15.43 11.38
C SER A 121 16.30 -14.88 12.75
N LYS A 122 16.97 -15.37 13.81
CA LYS A 122 16.84 -14.81 15.16
C LYS A 122 17.03 -13.28 15.21
N HIS A 123 18.00 -12.75 14.47
CA HIS A 123 18.28 -11.32 14.46
C HIS A 123 17.10 -10.49 13.90
N GLU A 124 16.42 -11.00 12.88
CA GLU A 124 15.23 -10.37 12.31
C GLU A 124 14.05 -10.53 13.27
N ALA A 125 13.88 -11.69 13.88
CA ALA A 125 12.82 -11.94 14.87
C ALA A 125 12.93 -11.02 16.10
N ASP A 126 14.14 -10.74 16.56
CA ASP A 126 14.38 -9.84 17.70
C ASP A 126 14.03 -8.37 17.42
N GLN A 127 13.86 -7.98 16.14
CA GLN A 127 13.46 -6.63 15.73
C GLN A 127 11.94 -6.48 15.59
N LEU A 128 11.18 -7.58 15.61
CA LEU A 128 9.73 -7.52 15.49
C LEU A 128 9.10 -6.81 16.69
N PRO A 129 7.98 -6.09 16.49
CA PRO A 129 7.27 -5.43 17.58
C PRO A 129 6.65 -6.41 18.58
N LEU A 130 6.36 -7.64 18.13
CA LEU A 130 5.86 -8.74 18.93
C LEU A 130 6.76 -9.96 18.74
N LYS A 131 6.97 -10.73 19.81
CA LYS A 131 7.73 -11.97 19.74
C LYS A 131 6.96 -13.01 18.94
N THR A 132 7.72 -13.80 18.18
CA THR A 132 7.20 -14.95 17.42
C THR A 132 7.87 -16.24 17.90
N VAL A 133 7.43 -17.37 17.35
CA VAL A 133 7.82 -18.72 17.78
C VAL A 133 9.09 -19.20 17.07
N ARG A 134 10.02 -19.76 17.84
CA ARG A 134 11.20 -20.45 17.32
C ARG A 134 10.81 -21.79 16.71
N ILE A 135 11.42 -22.14 15.58
CA ILE A 135 11.15 -23.42 14.91
C ILE A 135 11.82 -24.54 15.73
N PRO A 136 11.09 -25.57 16.21
CA PRO A 136 11.63 -26.57 17.13
C PRO A 136 12.89 -27.30 16.63
N ASN A 137 12.93 -27.62 15.33
CA ASN A 137 14.05 -28.34 14.70
C ASN A 137 15.09 -27.40 14.06
N ASP A 138 14.94 -26.08 14.18
CA ASP A 138 15.84 -25.08 13.61
C ASP A 138 15.98 -23.88 14.57
N PRO A 139 16.83 -23.98 15.61
CA PRO A 139 16.94 -22.95 16.65
C PRO A 139 17.48 -21.61 16.17
N SER A 140 18.00 -21.54 14.94
CA SER A 140 18.45 -20.29 14.32
C SER A 140 17.33 -19.51 13.64
N HIS A 141 16.16 -20.12 13.46
CA HIS A 141 15.05 -19.55 12.72
C HIS A 141 13.74 -19.52 13.50
N TYR A 142 12.92 -18.56 13.12
CA TYR A 142 11.64 -18.24 13.72
C TYR A 142 10.57 -18.19 12.64
N ILE A 143 9.37 -18.65 12.96
CA ILE A 143 8.25 -18.66 12.04
C ILE A 143 7.58 -17.28 11.98
N VAL A 144 7.20 -16.83 10.80
CA VAL A 144 6.42 -15.62 10.59
C VAL A 144 5.49 -15.79 9.40
N GLU A 145 4.48 -14.94 9.29
CA GLU A 145 3.66 -14.80 8.10
C GLU A 145 3.63 -13.32 7.72
N LEU A 146 3.76 -13.02 6.43
CA LEU A 146 3.50 -11.66 5.96
C LEU A 146 2.00 -11.48 5.79
N ASP A 147 1.47 -10.41 6.39
CA ASP A 147 0.04 -10.10 6.46
C ASP A 147 -0.68 -10.11 5.09
N VAL A 148 0.02 -9.74 4.01
CA VAL A 148 -0.55 -9.77 2.65
C VAL A 148 -0.96 -11.18 2.20
N PHE A 149 -0.23 -12.22 2.62
CA PHE A 149 -0.57 -13.60 2.28
C PHE A 149 -1.74 -14.09 3.12
N HIS A 150 -1.81 -13.70 4.40
CA HIS A 150 -2.95 -13.96 5.26
C HIS A 150 -4.23 -13.28 4.73
N GLN A 151 -4.13 -12.04 4.24
CA GLN A 151 -5.22 -11.34 3.58
C GLN A 151 -5.71 -12.09 2.32
N LEU A 152 -4.80 -12.56 1.47
CA LEU A 152 -5.14 -13.32 0.26
C LEU A 152 -5.78 -14.68 0.60
N HIS A 153 -5.26 -15.36 1.62
CA HIS A 153 -5.86 -16.56 2.19
C HIS A 153 -7.30 -16.30 2.67
N CYS A 154 -7.50 -15.26 3.49
CA CYS A 154 -8.82 -14.84 3.98
C CYS A 154 -9.79 -14.54 2.84
N LEU A 155 -9.33 -13.83 1.80
CA LEU A 155 -10.14 -13.53 0.63
C LEU A 155 -10.53 -14.81 -0.14
N ASN A 156 -9.61 -15.76 -0.27
CA ASN A 156 -9.87 -17.04 -0.92
C ASN A 156 -10.85 -17.90 -0.11
N ILE A 157 -10.79 -17.88 1.24
CA ILE A 157 -11.80 -18.51 2.11
C ILE A 157 -13.19 -17.94 1.81
N ILE A 158 -13.32 -16.62 1.83
CA ILE A 158 -14.60 -15.95 1.56
C ILE A 158 -15.09 -16.30 0.14
N ARG A 159 -14.21 -16.30 -0.87
CA ARG A 159 -14.54 -16.72 -2.23
C ARG A 159 -15.12 -18.14 -2.23
N LYS A 160 -14.43 -19.11 -1.64
CA LYS A 160 -14.90 -20.51 -1.58
C LYS A 160 -16.21 -20.62 -0.80
N ALA A 161 -16.39 -19.84 0.27
CA ALA A 161 -17.62 -19.79 1.07
C ALA A 161 -18.86 -19.34 0.27
N LEU A 162 -18.67 -18.52 -0.76
CA LEU A 162 -19.77 -18.09 -1.65
C LEU A 162 -20.18 -19.19 -2.64
N HIS A 163 -19.37 -20.25 -2.77
CA HIS A 163 -19.61 -21.38 -3.68
C HIS A 163 -19.72 -22.72 -2.92
N ARG A 164 -20.49 -22.75 -1.82
CA ARG A 164 -20.62 -23.94 -0.95
C ARG A 164 -21.07 -25.20 -1.70
N ASP A 165 -21.90 -25.06 -2.74
CA ASP A 165 -22.36 -26.20 -3.55
C ASP A 165 -21.20 -26.93 -4.26
N TYR A 166 -20.15 -26.19 -4.62
CA TYR A 166 -18.94 -26.75 -5.23
C TYR A 166 -17.96 -27.28 -4.18
N TYR A 167 -17.72 -26.51 -3.12
CA TYR A 167 -16.67 -26.85 -2.14
C TYR A 167 -17.13 -27.82 -1.04
N GLN A 168 -18.44 -28.05 -0.88
CA GLN A 168 -19.13 -29.00 0.03
C GLN A 168 -18.84 -28.82 1.54
N GLN A 169 -17.60 -28.59 1.93
CA GLN A 169 -17.10 -28.11 3.24
C GLN A 169 -15.81 -27.30 2.99
N LEU A 170 -15.74 -26.08 3.53
CA LEU A 170 -14.49 -25.32 3.50
C LEU A 170 -13.49 -26.04 4.41
N HIS A 171 -12.37 -26.48 3.83
CA HIS A 171 -11.17 -27.01 4.51
C HIS A 171 -11.13 -28.51 4.87
N VAL A 172 -11.17 -29.38 3.85
CA VAL A 172 -10.54 -30.71 3.92
C VAL A 172 -9.10 -30.71 3.39
N HIS A 173 -8.67 -29.65 2.71
CA HIS A 173 -7.30 -29.52 2.18
C HIS A 173 -6.57 -28.36 2.84
N ASN A 174 -5.39 -28.66 3.41
CA ASN A 174 -4.42 -27.79 4.13
C ASN A 174 -4.33 -27.95 5.66
N GLY A 175 -4.71 -29.11 6.21
CA GLY A 175 -4.32 -29.50 7.59
C GLY A 175 -5.09 -28.82 8.73
N HIS A 176 -5.94 -27.83 8.44
CA HIS A 176 -6.89 -27.25 9.38
C HIS A 176 -8.30 -27.73 9.03
N THR A 177 -8.70 -28.90 9.53
CA THR A 177 -10.09 -29.32 9.44
C THR A 177 -10.93 -28.44 10.34
N MET A 178 -11.84 -27.67 9.76
CA MET A 178 -12.89 -27.00 10.52
C MET A 178 -13.90 -28.05 10.95
N GLU A 179 -13.87 -28.41 12.23
CA GLU A 179 -14.60 -29.57 12.75
C GLU A 179 -16.12 -29.34 12.76
N SER A 180 -16.55 -28.07 12.77
CA SER A 180 -17.95 -27.69 12.76
C SER A 180 -18.27 -26.51 11.84
N LYS A 181 -19.56 -26.39 11.48
CA LYS A 181 -20.10 -25.21 10.80
C LYS A 181 -19.91 -23.93 11.63
N GLN A 182 -19.95 -24.04 12.95
CA GLN A 182 -19.73 -22.89 13.82
C GLN A 182 -18.31 -22.36 13.66
N ASP A 183 -17.31 -23.25 13.65
CA ASP A 183 -15.93 -22.87 13.42
C ASP A 183 -15.81 -22.16 12.07
N GLU A 184 -16.40 -22.73 11.02
CA GLU A 184 -16.40 -22.15 9.65
C GLU A 184 -16.95 -20.73 9.63
N ASP A 185 -18.12 -20.51 10.25
CA ASP A 185 -18.76 -19.20 10.29
C ASP A 185 -17.93 -18.18 11.11
N GLU A 186 -17.32 -18.61 12.22
CA GLU A 186 -16.42 -17.79 13.04
C GLU A 186 -15.14 -17.40 12.28
N HIS A 187 -14.55 -18.34 11.53
CA HIS A 187 -13.37 -18.07 10.71
C HIS A 187 -13.69 -17.12 9.56
N ILE A 188 -14.81 -17.29 8.86
CA ILE A 188 -15.25 -16.33 7.83
C ILE A 188 -15.42 -14.93 8.44
N ALA A 189 -16.03 -14.82 9.63
CA ALA A 189 -16.20 -13.54 10.31
C ALA A 189 -14.85 -12.90 10.66
N HIS A 190 -13.88 -13.69 11.13
CA HIS A 190 -12.51 -13.26 11.36
C HIS A 190 -11.84 -12.76 10.07
N CYS A 191 -11.93 -13.52 8.97
CA CYS A 191 -11.38 -13.15 7.67
C CYS A 191 -11.94 -11.81 7.17
N ILE A 192 -13.26 -11.59 7.30
CA ILE A 192 -13.91 -10.34 6.91
C ILE A 192 -13.37 -9.16 7.74
N ASP A 193 -13.24 -9.32 9.06
CA ASP A 193 -12.74 -8.25 9.92
C ASP A 193 -11.26 -7.95 9.68
N HIS A 194 -10.44 -8.99 9.48
CA HIS A 194 -9.02 -8.83 9.14
C HIS A 194 -8.86 -8.04 7.84
N LEU A 195 -9.56 -8.42 6.77
CA LEU A 195 -9.56 -7.68 5.49
C LEU A 195 -10.05 -6.24 5.66
N ARG A 196 -11.10 -6.00 6.45
CA ARG A 196 -11.58 -4.65 6.76
C ARG A 196 -10.47 -3.81 7.40
N GLN A 197 -9.78 -4.36 8.41
CA GLN A 197 -8.68 -3.68 9.08
C GLN A 197 -7.53 -3.38 8.12
N SER A 198 -7.15 -4.34 7.27
CA SER A 198 -6.06 -4.17 6.30
C SER A 198 -6.38 -3.14 5.22
N ILE A 199 -7.61 -3.12 4.71
CA ILE A 199 -8.09 -2.09 3.76
C ILE A 199 -8.01 -0.70 4.41
N MET A 200 -8.46 -0.57 5.66
CA MET A 200 -8.37 0.70 6.39
C MET A 200 -6.92 1.09 6.70
N CYS A 201 -6.05 0.12 6.99
CA CYS A 201 -4.63 0.36 7.22
C CYS A 201 -3.91 0.84 5.94
N ALA A 202 -4.19 0.19 4.80
CA ALA A 202 -3.63 0.57 3.51
C ALA A 202 -4.15 1.94 3.03
N SER A 203 -5.42 2.25 3.30
CA SER A 203 -6.06 3.54 3.01
C SER A 203 -5.73 4.06 1.60
N ASP A 204 -6.03 3.26 0.58
CA ASP A 204 -5.76 3.64 -0.81
C ASP A 204 -6.57 4.90 -1.20
N VAL A 205 -5.85 5.98 -1.48
CA VAL A 205 -6.42 7.30 -1.83
C VAL A 205 -6.59 7.51 -3.33
N SER A 206 -6.39 6.47 -4.14
CA SER A 206 -6.53 6.54 -5.60
C SER A 206 -7.98 6.86 -5.98
N THR A 207 -8.16 7.89 -6.81
CA THR A 207 -9.48 8.46 -7.08
C THR A 207 -10.22 7.69 -8.16
N ILE A 208 -11.34 7.08 -7.80
CA ILE A 208 -12.31 6.54 -8.75
C ILE A 208 -13.01 7.69 -9.47
N VAL A 209 -12.81 7.79 -10.78
CA VAL A 209 -13.44 8.83 -11.61
C VAL A 209 -14.86 8.44 -11.99
N TRP A 210 -15.77 9.41 -12.01
CA TRP A 210 -17.17 9.21 -12.40
C TRP A 210 -17.40 9.75 -13.81
N GLN A 211 -18.01 8.93 -14.67
CA GLN A 211 -18.24 9.24 -16.08
C GLN A 211 -19.64 8.80 -16.51
N TRP A 212 -20.22 9.52 -17.47
CA TRP A 212 -21.47 9.09 -18.12
C TRP A 212 -21.20 7.85 -18.98
N ILE A 213 -21.95 6.77 -18.76
CA ILE A 213 -21.86 5.54 -19.56
C ILE A 213 -23.07 5.49 -20.49
N PRO A 214 -22.92 5.84 -21.79
CA PRO A 214 -24.04 5.92 -22.73
C PRO A 214 -24.86 4.62 -22.80
N GLU A 215 -24.18 3.47 -22.76
CA GLU A 215 -24.79 2.14 -22.88
C GLU A 215 -25.68 1.79 -21.68
N ARG A 216 -25.45 2.43 -20.53
CA ARG A 216 -26.21 2.23 -19.28
C ARG A 216 -27.11 3.42 -18.96
N ASN A 217 -27.06 4.49 -19.75
CA ASN A 217 -27.79 5.74 -19.56
C ASN A 217 -27.69 6.29 -18.12
N ARG A 218 -26.50 6.20 -17.51
CA ARG A 218 -26.23 6.65 -16.14
C ARG A 218 -24.77 7.00 -15.93
N THR A 219 -24.49 7.91 -14.99
CA THR A 219 -23.14 8.17 -14.49
C THR A 219 -22.71 7.04 -13.55
N MET A 220 -21.52 6.50 -13.75
CA MET A 220 -20.95 5.45 -12.91
C MET A 220 -19.49 5.75 -12.57
N GLY A 221 -19.02 5.27 -11.42
CA GLY A 221 -17.61 5.20 -11.10
C GLY A 221 -16.89 4.19 -12.01
N ARG A 222 -15.73 4.56 -12.54
CA ARG A 222 -14.84 3.68 -13.29
C ARG A 222 -13.69 3.26 -12.39
N SER A 223 -13.66 1.98 -12.01
CA SER A 223 -12.70 1.42 -11.05
C SER A 223 -11.34 1.07 -11.62
N GLY A 224 -11.20 0.93 -12.94
CA GLY A 224 -9.92 0.65 -13.61
C GLY A 224 -9.01 1.88 -13.69
N VAL A 225 -8.74 2.51 -12.55
CA VAL A 225 -7.83 3.66 -12.40
C VAL A 225 -6.44 3.19 -11.99
N PRO A 226 -5.40 4.04 -12.13
CA PRO A 226 -4.08 3.75 -11.59
C PRO A 226 -4.05 3.88 -10.07
N HIS A 227 -3.36 2.97 -9.41
CA HIS A 227 -3.13 2.90 -7.97
C HIS A 227 -1.64 2.91 -7.67
N THR A 228 -1.23 3.47 -6.54
CA THR A 228 0.15 3.32 -6.04
C THR A 228 0.19 2.12 -5.12
N CYS A 229 0.85 1.05 -5.55
CA CYS A 229 0.91 -0.21 -4.83
C CYS A 229 2.35 -0.52 -4.41
N ARG A 230 2.50 -1.31 -3.35
CA ARG A 230 3.78 -2.00 -3.08
C ARG A 230 4.01 -3.05 -4.17
N ASP A 231 5.27 -3.28 -4.52
CA ASP A 231 5.67 -4.30 -5.48
C ASP A 231 5.42 -5.71 -4.88
N PHE A 232 4.28 -6.29 -5.24
CA PHE A 232 3.84 -7.58 -4.73
C PHE A 232 4.74 -8.72 -5.22
N GLU A 233 5.25 -8.65 -6.45
CA GLU A 233 6.12 -9.65 -7.04
C GLU A 233 7.43 -9.75 -6.26
N LYS A 234 8.05 -8.63 -5.89
CA LYS A 234 9.28 -8.68 -5.05
C LYS A 234 9.04 -9.30 -3.69
N ILE A 235 7.90 -9.00 -3.07
CA ILE A 235 7.53 -9.57 -1.76
C ILE A 235 7.26 -11.07 -1.90
N SER A 236 6.55 -11.47 -2.96
CA SER A 236 6.22 -12.86 -3.28
C SER A 236 7.47 -13.66 -3.63
N GLU A 237 8.38 -13.09 -4.41
CA GLU A 237 9.68 -13.68 -4.72
C GLU A 237 10.47 -13.94 -3.43
N TRP A 238 10.56 -12.97 -2.51
CA TRP A 238 11.24 -13.18 -1.23
C TRP A 238 10.62 -14.34 -0.44
N ALA A 239 9.29 -14.39 -0.34
CA ALA A 239 8.59 -15.43 0.41
C ALA A 239 8.69 -16.81 -0.27
N GLY A 240 8.78 -16.82 -1.60
CA GLY A 240 8.95 -18.02 -2.42
C GLY A 240 10.37 -18.60 -2.41
N ARG A 241 11.35 -17.92 -1.81
CA ARG A 241 12.74 -18.43 -1.80
C ARG A 241 12.91 -19.61 -0.85
N PRO A 242 13.66 -20.66 -1.24
CA PRO A 242 13.86 -21.84 -0.40
C PRO A 242 14.39 -21.55 1.01
N GLU A 243 15.22 -20.54 1.18
CA GLU A 243 15.77 -20.14 2.48
C GLU A 243 14.73 -19.52 3.43
N ASN A 244 13.68 -18.91 2.87
CA ASN A 244 12.61 -18.25 3.64
C ASN A 244 11.37 -19.14 3.77
N GLN A 245 11.30 -20.26 3.05
CA GLN A 245 10.18 -21.19 3.15
C GLN A 245 10.32 -22.08 4.38
N ILE A 246 9.17 -22.35 5.01
CA ILE A 246 9.01 -23.43 5.97
C ILE A 246 8.37 -24.62 5.25
N ARG A 247 8.85 -25.83 5.51
CA ARG A 247 8.09 -27.03 5.15
C ARG A 247 7.15 -27.28 6.30
N PHE A 248 5.85 -27.35 6.06
CA PHE A 248 4.88 -27.63 7.14
C PHE A 248 5.14 -28.97 7.86
N ALA A 249 5.82 -29.93 7.22
CA ALA A 249 6.30 -31.13 7.89
C ALA A 249 7.35 -30.86 9.00
N ASP A 250 8.02 -29.71 8.97
CA ASP A 250 9.06 -29.30 9.91
C ASP A 250 8.48 -28.45 11.07
N PHE A 251 7.20 -28.09 11.02
CA PHE A 251 6.51 -27.30 12.04
C PHE A 251 5.22 -27.98 12.50
N ASP A 252 5.30 -28.60 13.67
CA ASP A 252 4.15 -29.21 14.32
C ASP A 252 3.41 -28.16 15.17
N PHE A 253 2.20 -27.80 14.74
CA PHE A 253 1.34 -26.82 15.42
C PHE A 253 0.85 -27.30 16.79
N ASP A 254 0.88 -28.60 17.04
CA ASP A 254 0.39 -29.22 18.27
C ASP A 254 1.51 -29.40 19.32
N VAL A 255 2.76 -29.08 18.96
CA VAL A 255 3.90 -29.17 19.86
C VAL A 255 4.20 -27.81 20.47
N LYS A 256 4.18 -27.77 21.81
CA LYS A 256 4.57 -26.57 22.56
C LYS A 256 6.01 -26.17 22.20
N PRO A 257 6.25 -24.91 21.83
CA PRO A 257 7.59 -24.43 21.56
C PRO A 257 8.51 -24.60 22.78
N PRO A 258 9.83 -24.77 22.56
CA PRO A 258 10.80 -24.78 23.64
C PRO A 258 10.71 -23.49 24.51
N GLU A 259 10.87 -23.62 25.83
CA GLU A 259 10.75 -22.50 26.78
C GLU A 259 12.02 -21.65 26.93
N ASP A 260 13.11 -22.00 26.23
CA ASP A 260 14.45 -21.44 26.43
C ASP A 260 14.75 -20.14 25.67
N ASP A 261 13.70 -19.37 25.33
CA ASP A 261 13.80 -18.08 24.61
C ASP A 261 13.48 -16.85 25.50
#